data_AF-A0A7X6TXG0-F1
#
_entry.id   AF-A0A7X6TXG0-F1
#
_cell.length_a   1.000
_cell.length_b   1.000
_cell.length_c   1.000
_cell.angle_alpha   90.00
_cell.angle_beta   90.00
_cell.angle_gamma   90.00
#
_symmetry.space_group_name_H-M   'P 1'
#
loop_
_entity.id
_entity.type
_entity.pdbx_description
1 polymer ?
#
loop_
_entity_poly.entity_id
_entity_poly.type
_entity_poly.pdbx_seq_one_letter_code
_entity_poly.pdbx_strand_id
1 'polypeptide(L)'
;MGEALGNLRRTHMCGELRKEHIGQVVTIMGWIQTSRDKGSSIFSDVRDREGIAQVVFRDEVSGPAHEKAKGLRREFCVAVTGEVVAREAINPNIPTGDIEINASELKILSESETPPIQVMENLDAREDIRLKYRYLDLRRPDMQRIFTLRSKAALSVREYFNDKGFTEVETPTLGRSTPEGARDYLVPSRNYPGTFYALPQSPQLFKQLLMVAGFDRYFQVVKCFRDEVLRANRQPEFTQIDIETSFVGEEEIQELNEGMIKKVFKDVLNVDIPTPFPRLPYREAMDRFGSDKPDLRFGMEITDISDQVKDSEFIVFKSAIEKGGSVRAIVLEGGADTGRKPIDRLGEFVKTYQAKGLATIALKEEGIKASIGKFFDETELLNIAEACGAKTGDLILIVADDDKVVFQSLGALRLELAKQHDLIPKDVYNFLWVTEFPLLDYSEEEERYVAAHHPFTAPMDQDIDLMETDPAKVRAKAYDMVLNGEELG
;
A
#
# COMPACT_ATOMS: atom_id res chain seq x y z
N MET A 1 40.01 -14.17 -7.85
CA MET A 1 39.42 -15.44 -8.36
C MET A 1 38.91 -16.22 -7.15
N GLY A 2 37.65 -16.67 -7.15
CA GLY A 2 37.04 -17.32 -5.98
C GLY A 2 37.64 -18.68 -5.66
N GLU A 3 37.73 -19.01 -4.37
CA GLU A 3 38.19 -20.30 -3.86
C GLU A 3 37.05 -21.33 -3.85
N ALA A 4 37.37 -22.59 -4.16
CA ALA A 4 36.40 -23.67 -4.09
C ALA A 4 35.98 -23.97 -2.63
N LEU A 5 34.69 -24.17 -2.43
CA LEU A 5 34.10 -24.46 -1.12
C LEU A 5 34.71 -25.73 -0.48
N GLY A 6 34.90 -26.78 -1.28
CA GLY A 6 35.41 -28.08 -0.83
C GLY A 6 34.47 -28.75 0.19
N ASN A 7 35.04 -29.22 1.30
CA ASN A 7 34.30 -29.93 2.34
C ASN A 7 33.69 -29.01 3.42
N LEU A 8 33.91 -27.70 3.35
CA LEU A 8 33.30 -26.77 4.31
C LEU A 8 31.79 -26.77 4.14
N ARG A 9 31.08 -26.81 5.27
CA ARG A 9 29.62 -26.69 5.33
C ARG A 9 29.27 -25.64 6.37
N ARG A 10 28.29 -24.80 6.06
CA ARG A 10 27.78 -23.83 7.03
C ARG A 10 27.14 -24.61 8.18
N THR A 11 27.57 -24.31 9.39
CA THR A 11 27.08 -24.94 10.63
C THR A 11 25.99 -24.09 11.29
N HIS A 12 26.11 -22.76 11.19
CA HIS A 12 25.20 -21.79 11.80
C HIS A 12 25.00 -20.62 10.84
N MET A 13 23.87 -19.94 10.94
CA MET A 13 23.70 -18.63 10.32
C MET A 13 24.42 -17.57 11.17
N CYS A 14 24.88 -16.50 10.52
CA CYS A 14 25.65 -15.43 11.15
C CYS A 14 24.85 -14.78 12.29
N GLY A 15 23.57 -14.48 12.07
CA GLY A 15 22.72 -13.83 13.07
C GLY A 15 22.20 -14.73 14.21
N GLU A 16 22.42 -16.04 14.16
CA GLU A 16 21.90 -17.00 15.14
C GLU A 16 22.79 -17.16 16.38
N LEU A 17 24.07 -16.83 16.29
CA LEU A 17 25.04 -17.07 17.36
C LEU A 17 24.75 -16.26 18.64
N ARG A 18 24.88 -16.90 19.80
CA ARG A 18 24.57 -16.36 21.15
C ARG A 18 25.62 -16.82 22.17
N LYS A 19 25.53 -16.34 23.42
CA LYS A 19 26.43 -16.72 24.54
C LYS A 19 26.53 -18.24 24.77
N GLU A 20 25.44 -18.98 24.56
CA GLU A 20 25.41 -20.45 24.65
C GLU A 20 26.32 -21.16 23.62
N HIS A 21 26.77 -20.46 22.59
CA HIS A 21 27.67 -21.01 21.57
C HIS A 21 29.15 -20.79 21.90
N ILE A 22 29.50 -20.09 22.99
CA ILE A 22 30.90 -19.85 23.36
C ILE A 22 31.66 -21.18 23.55
N GLY A 23 32.87 -21.24 23.00
CA GLY A 23 33.74 -22.42 22.97
C GLY A 23 33.46 -23.39 21.82
N GLN A 24 32.41 -23.16 21.02
CA GLN A 24 32.12 -23.98 19.86
C GLN A 24 32.92 -23.52 18.64
N VAL A 25 33.43 -24.47 17.86
CA VAL A 25 33.99 -24.20 16.54
C VAL A 25 32.86 -24.20 15.51
N VAL A 26 32.66 -23.07 14.86
CA VAL A 26 31.59 -22.87 13.88
C VAL A 26 32.16 -22.47 12.53
N THR A 27 31.48 -22.90 11.47
CA THR A 27 31.65 -22.37 10.12
C THR A 27 30.43 -21.53 9.74
N ILE A 28 30.66 -20.25 9.46
CA ILE A 28 29.65 -19.32 8.93
C ILE A 28 29.99 -18.94 7.48
N MET A 29 28.96 -18.64 6.69
CA MET A 29 29.11 -18.25 5.28
C MET A 29 28.18 -17.11 4.95
N GLY A 30 28.71 -16.07 4.33
CA GLY A 30 27.95 -14.84 4.08
C GLY A 30 28.75 -13.80 3.31
N TRP A 31 28.36 -12.53 3.47
CA TRP A 31 28.96 -11.38 2.79
C TRP A 31 29.63 -10.46 3.79
N ILE A 32 30.79 -9.92 3.45
CA ILE A 32 31.46 -8.90 4.26
C ILE A 32 30.65 -7.60 4.25
N GLN A 33 30.07 -7.22 5.38
CA GLN A 33 29.39 -5.93 5.57
C GLN A 33 30.42 -4.81 5.80
N THR A 34 31.34 -5.04 6.74
CA THR A 34 32.46 -4.14 7.03
C THR A 34 33.73 -4.94 7.27
N SER A 35 34.89 -4.32 7.03
CA SER A 35 36.18 -4.87 7.43
C SER A 35 37.07 -3.72 7.89
N ARG A 36 37.68 -3.85 9.06
CA ARG A 36 38.51 -2.83 9.71
C ARG A 36 39.84 -3.44 10.12
N ASP A 37 40.90 -3.05 9.43
CA ASP A 37 42.27 -3.46 9.73
C ASP A 37 42.87 -2.58 10.84
N LYS A 38 43.38 -3.21 11.90
CA LYS A 38 44.08 -2.57 13.03
C LYS A 38 45.52 -3.10 13.18
N GLY A 39 46.10 -3.64 12.12
CA GLY A 39 47.47 -4.17 12.11
C GLY A 39 47.52 -5.64 12.54
N SER A 40 47.55 -5.90 13.85
CA SER A 40 47.62 -7.27 14.40
C SER A 40 46.25 -7.95 14.53
N SER A 41 45.17 -7.23 14.25
CA SER A 41 43.80 -7.75 14.29
C SER A 41 42.95 -7.08 13.22
N ILE A 42 42.16 -7.89 12.52
CA ILE A 42 41.22 -7.42 11.50
C ILE A 42 39.81 -7.81 11.94
N PHE A 43 38.95 -6.81 12.09
CA PHE A 43 37.57 -6.98 12.52
C PHE A 43 36.67 -6.90 11.30
N SER A 44 36.00 -8.00 10.98
CA SER A 44 35.10 -8.08 9.84
C SER A 44 33.70 -8.49 10.28
N ASP A 45 32.68 -7.78 9.81
CA ASP A 45 31.29 -8.17 9.99
C ASP A 45 30.87 -9.06 8.82
N VAL A 46 30.47 -10.30 9.10
CA VAL A 46 29.93 -11.23 8.10
C VAL A 46 28.41 -11.25 8.25
N ARG A 47 27.72 -10.94 7.16
CA ARG A 47 26.26 -10.84 7.06
C ARG A 47 25.69 -12.03 6.29
N ASP A 48 24.59 -12.58 6.79
CA ASP A 48 23.65 -13.37 5.99
C ASP A 48 22.21 -12.92 6.23
N ARG A 49 21.21 -13.73 5.85
CA ARG A 49 19.80 -13.36 6.00
C ARG A 49 19.32 -13.29 7.45
N GLU A 50 19.95 -13.99 8.40
CA GLU A 50 19.53 -14.00 9.81
C GLU A 50 20.19 -12.85 10.59
N GLY A 51 21.27 -12.25 10.06
CA GLY A 51 21.90 -11.09 10.66
C GLY A 51 23.41 -11.04 10.43
N ILE A 52 24.13 -10.44 11.37
CA ILE A 52 25.56 -10.17 11.31
C ILE A 52 26.27 -10.87 12.47
N ALA A 53 27.44 -11.47 12.20
CA ALA A 53 28.41 -11.90 13.21
C ALA A 53 29.73 -11.17 13.00
N GLN A 54 30.36 -10.72 14.10
CA GLN A 54 31.73 -10.22 14.05
C GLN A 54 32.70 -11.39 14.00
N VAL A 55 33.63 -11.31 13.08
CA VAL A 55 34.76 -12.20 12.91
C VAL A 55 36.03 -11.40 13.16
N VAL A 56 36.92 -11.94 13.97
CA VAL A 56 38.22 -11.35 14.25
C VAL A 56 39.32 -12.27 13.75
N PHE A 57 40.16 -11.74 12.87
CA PHE A 57 41.38 -12.40 12.43
C PHE A 57 42.54 -11.83 13.24
N ARG A 58 43.18 -12.63 14.07
CA ARG A 58 44.28 -12.22 14.95
C ARG A 58 45.57 -12.85 14.43
N ASP A 59 46.65 -12.09 14.33
CA ASP A 59 47.90 -12.56 13.72
C ASP A 59 48.44 -13.85 14.39
N GLU A 60 48.39 -13.90 15.73
CA GLU A 60 48.88 -15.02 16.54
C GLU A 60 48.08 -16.32 16.36
N VAL A 61 46.79 -16.23 16.00
CA VAL A 61 45.85 -17.37 15.99
C VAL A 61 45.43 -17.75 14.56
N SER A 62 45.26 -16.77 13.69
CA SER A 62 44.63 -16.92 12.37
C SER A 62 45.62 -17.22 11.24
N GLY A 63 46.94 -17.03 11.45
CA GLY A 63 47.99 -17.39 10.49
C GLY A 63 47.68 -16.93 9.06
N PRO A 64 47.61 -17.84 8.05
CA PRO A 64 47.29 -17.48 6.66
C PRO A 64 45.94 -16.77 6.47
N ALA A 65 44.96 -16.99 7.35
CA ALA A 65 43.67 -16.31 7.28
C ALA A 65 43.78 -14.82 7.64
N HIS A 66 44.73 -14.43 8.50
CA HIS A 66 44.99 -13.02 8.83
C HIS A 66 45.49 -12.25 7.60
N GLU A 67 46.51 -12.78 6.91
CA GLU A 67 47.03 -12.15 5.69
C GLU A 67 45.97 -12.05 4.59
N LYS A 68 45.14 -13.10 4.41
CA LYS A 68 44.04 -13.06 3.45
C LYS A 68 42.97 -12.04 3.83
N ALA A 69 42.70 -11.86 5.13
CA ALA A 69 41.70 -10.92 5.62
C ALA A 69 42.03 -9.45 5.31
N LYS A 70 43.32 -9.10 5.12
CA LYS A 70 43.75 -7.74 4.70
C LYS A 70 43.17 -7.32 3.34
N GLY A 71 42.88 -8.29 2.48
CA GLY A 71 42.28 -8.07 1.17
C GLY A 71 40.75 -7.99 1.15
N LEU A 72 40.07 -8.23 2.29
CA LEU A 72 38.61 -8.26 2.34
C LEU A 72 38.02 -6.89 2.04
N ARG A 73 37.07 -6.86 1.10
CA ARG A 73 36.25 -5.68 0.79
C ARG A 73 34.79 -5.98 1.02
N ARG A 74 33.98 -4.91 1.06
CA ARG A 74 32.53 -5.01 1.20
C ARG A 74 31.96 -5.92 0.11
N GLU A 75 30.93 -6.69 0.48
CA GLU A 75 30.20 -7.62 -0.38
C GLU A 75 31.00 -8.81 -0.93
N PHE A 76 32.23 -9.04 -0.46
CA PHE A 76 32.93 -10.31 -0.72
C PHE A 76 32.13 -11.46 -0.09
N CYS A 77 31.91 -12.53 -0.86
CA CYS A 77 31.30 -13.76 -0.37
C CYS A 77 32.39 -14.63 0.26
N VAL A 78 32.21 -15.00 1.52
CA VAL A 78 33.23 -15.68 2.32
C VAL A 78 32.67 -16.90 3.06
N ALA A 79 33.56 -17.84 3.35
CA ALA A 79 33.37 -18.86 4.37
C ALA A 79 34.43 -18.67 5.45
N VAL A 80 34.01 -18.64 6.71
CA VAL A 80 34.88 -18.47 7.87
C VAL A 80 34.62 -19.62 8.84
N THR A 81 35.70 -20.28 9.26
CA THR A 81 35.66 -21.22 10.40
C THR A 81 36.43 -20.62 11.56
N GLY A 82 35.89 -20.72 12.77
CA GLY A 82 36.55 -20.22 13.98
C GLY A 82 35.81 -20.59 15.25
N GLU A 83 36.42 -20.27 16.38
CA GLU A 83 35.84 -20.49 17.70
C GLU A 83 35.01 -19.28 18.13
N VAL A 84 33.81 -19.52 18.67
CA VAL A 84 32.97 -18.47 19.26
C VAL A 84 33.52 -18.10 20.64
N VAL A 85 33.78 -16.82 20.86
CA VAL A 85 34.29 -16.29 22.14
C VAL A 85 33.44 -15.11 22.61
N ALA A 86 33.51 -14.80 23.90
CA ALA A 86 32.90 -13.58 24.43
C ALA A 86 33.64 -12.34 23.92
N ARG A 87 32.90 -11.28 23.56
CA ARG A 87 33.52 -9.98 23.26
C ARG A 87 33.95 -9.29 24.54
N GLU A 88 35.11 -8.63 24.48
CA GLU A 88 35.50 -7.66 25.50
C GLU A 88 34.63 -6.40 25.44
N ALA A 89 34.32 -5.93 24.23
CA ALA A 89 33.46 -4.77 23.97
C ALA A 89 32.11 -5.21 23.40
N ILE A 90 31.11 -5.31 24.27
CA ILE A 90 29.74 -5.72 23.91
C ILE A 90 29.09 -4.66 23.02
N ASN A 91 28.43 -5.09 21.94
CA ASN A 91 27.61 -4.23 21.08
C ASN A 91 26.11 -4.47 21.35
N PRO A 92 25.42 -3.63 22.13
CA PRO A 92 24.01 -3.85 22.46
C PRO A 92 23.06 -3.69 21.28
N ASN A 93 23.53 -3.19 20.13
CA ASN A 93 22.68 -2.90 18.97
C ASN A 93 22.46 -4.10 18.04
N ILE A 94 23.13 -5.23 18.27
CA ILE A 94 22.96 -6.45 17.45
C ILE A 94 22.80 -7.70 18.34
N PRO A 95 22.00 -8.70 17.92
CA PRO A 95 21.77 -9.91 18.74
C PRO A 95 23.02 -10.74 19.03
N THR A 96 24.03 -10.67 18.17
CA THR A 96 25.33 -11.35 18.32
C THR A 96 26.38 -10.49 19.04
N GLY A 97 25.96 -9.38 19.64
CA GLY A 97 26.85 -8.34 20.14
C GLY A 97 27.67 -8.72 21.36
N ASP A 98 27.29 -9.79 22.04
CA ASP A 98 28.03 -10.36 23.18
C ASP A 98 29.16 -11.32 22.77
N ILE A 99 29.18 -11.78 21.51
CA ILE A 99 30.11 -12.80 21.03
C ILE A 99 30.82 -12.38 19.75
N GLU A 100 32.02 -12.89 19.52
CA GLU A 100 32.73 -12.80 18.24
C GLU A 100 33.32 -14.16 17.87
N ILE A 101 33.71 -14.32 16.61
CA ILE A 101 34.37 -15.54 16.12
C ILE A 101 35.85 -15.24 15.94
N ASN A 102 36.70 -15.91 16.70
CA ASN A 102 38.14 -15.93 16.44
C ASN A 102 38.40 -16.86 15.26
N ALA A 103 38.67 -16.29 14.09
CA ALA A 103 38.79 -17.05 12.85
C ALA A 103 40.08 -17.88 12.81
N SER A 104 39.95 -19.16 12.48
CA SER A 104 41.07 -20.07 12.18
C SER A 104 41.24 -20.31 10.68
N GLU A 105 40.16 -20.20 9.89
CA GLU A 105 40.17 -20.39 8.44
C GLU A 105 39.31 -19.34 7.73
N LEU A 106 39.80 -18.84 6.58
CA LEU A 106 39.08 -17.95 5.67
C LEU A 106 39.19 -18.47 4.24
N LYS A 107 38.04 -18.61 3.57
CA LYS A 107 37.95 -18.74 2.12
C LYS A 107 37.15 -17.60 1.51
N ILE A 108 37.70 -16.97 0.48
CA ILE A 108 37.00 -15.99 -0.35
C ILE A 108 36.32 -16.75 -1.49
N LEU A 109 35.03 -17.04 -1.34
CA LEU A 109 34.24 -17.82 -2.31
C LEU A 109 33.99 -17.01 -3.59
N SER A 110 33.78 -15.70 -3.45
CA SER A 110 33.71 -14.77 -4.57
C SER A 110 34.12 -13.37 -4.11
N GLU A 111 34.96 -12.73 -4.91
CA GLU A 111 35.24 -11.30 -4.76
C GLU A 111 34.06 -10.48 -5.28
N SER A 112 33.96 -9.23 -4.84
CA SER A 112 32.99 -8.25 -5.33
C SER A 112 33.72 -6.97 -5.73
N GLU A 113 33.31 -6.38 -6.85
CA GLU A 113 33.66 -4.99 -7.13
C GLU A 113 32.97 -4.07 -6.12
N THR A 114 33.39 -2.81 -6.07
CA THR A 114 32.73 -1.79 -5.26
C THR A 114 31.26 -1.70 -5.68
N PRO A 115 30.30 -1.97 -4.79
CA PRO A 115 28.90 -2.03 -5.19
C PRO A 115 28.38 -0.63 -5.54
N PRO A 116 27.55 -0.50 -6.59
CA PRO A 116 26.98 0.78 -7.03
C PRO A 116 25.94 1.34 -6.06
N ILE A 117 25.45 0.51 -5.13
CA ILE A 117 24.59 0.89 -4.02
C ILE A 117 25.13 0.28 -2.72
N GLN A 118 24.96 0.98 -1.60
CA GLN A 118 25.37 0.44 -0.31
C GLN A 118 24.32 -0.54 0.22
N VAL A 119 24.76 -1.69 0.72
CA VAL A 119 23.85 -2.65 1.38
C VAL A 119 23.71 -2.26 2.84
N MET A 120 22.72 -1.43 3.13
CA MET A 120 22.33 -1.01 4.47
C MET A 120 20.83 -0.70 4.52
N GLU A 121 20.25 -0.70 5.72
CA GLU A 121 18.87 -0.28 5.94
C GLU A 121 18.70 1.21 5.62
N ASN A 122 17.47 1.61 5.25
CA ASN A 122 17.10 3.00 4.98
C ASN A 122 18.03 3.68 3.96
N LEU A 123 18.49 2.92 2.96
CA LEU A 123 19.36 3.44 1.91
C LEU A 123 18.66 4.58 1.16
N ASP A 124 19.26 5.76 1.24
CA ASP A 124 18.91 6.94 0.46
C ASP A 124 19.61 6.89 -0.91
N ALA A 125 19.06 6.06 -1.80
CA ALA A 125 19.50 5.96 -3.19
C ALA A 125 18.31 6.07 -4.12
N ARG A 126 18.53 6.69 -5.29
CA ARG A 126 17.50 6.82 -6.31
C ARG A 126 16.94 5.45 -6.70
N GLU A 127 15.62 5.39 -6.88
CA GLU A 127 14.90 4.16 -7.18
C GLU A 127 15.37 3.49 -8.47
N ASP A 128 15.66 4.25 -9.52
CA ASP A 128 16.14 3.73 -10.80
C ASP A 128 17.46 2.95 -10.66
N ILE A 129 18.38 3.43 -9.81
CA ILE A 129 19.63 2.74 -9.52
C ILE A 129 19.36 1.46 -8.71
N ARG A 130 18.46 1.55 -7.71
CA ARG A 130 18.07 0.39 -6.89
C ARG A 130 17.42 -0.70 -7.72
N LEU A 131 16.56 -0.35 -8.67
CA LEU A 131 15.91 -1.30 -9.58
C LEU A 131 16.90 -1.90 -10.58
N LYS A 132 17.82 -1.10 -11.13
CA LYS A 132 18.90 -1.60 -12.01
C LYS A 132 19.77 -2.65 -11.32
N TYR A 133 20.07 -2.44 -10.04
CA TYR A 133 20.86 -3.34 -9.21
C TYR A 133 20.01 -4.06 -8.17
N ARG A 134 18.79 -4.46 -8.53
CA ARG A 134 17.80 -5.03 -7.60
C ARG A 134 18.33 -6.23 -6.82
N TYR A 135 19.20 -7.05 -7.42
CA TYR A 135 19.84 -8.18 -6.74
C TYR A 135 20.77 -7.77 -5.57
N LEU A 136 21.33 -6.56 -5.59
CA LEU A 136 22.06 -5.98 -4.45
C LEU A 136 21.10 -5.30 -3.48
N ASP A 137 20.08 -4.58 -3.98
CA ASP A 137 19.08 -3.91 -3.14
C ASP A 137 18.32 -4.94 -2.28
N LEU A 138 18.02 -6.11 -2.84
CA LEU A 138 17.41 -7.24 -2.14
C LEU A 138 18.30 -7.81 -1.02
N ARG A 139 19.59 -7.51 -0.94
CA ARG A 139 20.44 -7.94 0.19
C ARG A 139 20.23 -7.08 1.44
N ARG A 140 19.58 -5.93 1.31
CA ARG A 140 19.33 -5.04 2.44
C ARG A 140 18.36 -5.71 3.43
N PRO A 141 18.56 -5.53 4.75
CA PRO A 141 17.69 -6.18 5.74
C PRO A 141 16.22 -5.74 5.64
N ASP A 142 15.95 -4.47 5.37
CA ASP A 142 14.59 -3.95 5.17
C ASP A 142 13.88 -4.59 3.97
N MET A 143 14.57 -4.75 2.85
CA MET A 143 14.05 -5.47 1.69
C MET A 143 13.79 -6.96 1.99
N GLN A 144 14.72 -7.65 2.66
CA GLN A 144 14.52 -9.06 3.07
C GLN A 144 13.31 -9.23 4.00
N ARG A 145 13.11 -8.29 4.94
CA ARG A 145 11.94 -8.29 5.83
C ARG A 145 10.64 -8.18 5.06
N ILE A 146 10.55 -7.29 4.06
CA ILE A 146 9.34 -7.12 3.22
C ILE A 146 8.98 -8.44 2.51
N PHE A 147 9.95 -9.11 1.88
CA PHE A 147 9.70 -10.37 1.17
C PHE A 147 9.35 -11.52 2.13
N THR A 148 10.01 -11.58 3.28
CA THR A 148 9.69 -12.57 4.33
C THR A 148 8.28 -12.34 4.87
N LEU A 149 7.90 -11.10 5.11
CA LEU A 149 6.55 -10.70 5.55
C LEU A 149 5.50 -11.13 4.52
N ARG A 150 5.73 -10.82 3.23
CA ARG A 150 4.87 -11.26 2.13
C ARG A 150 4.72 -12.78 2.08
N SER A 151 5.82 -13.52 2.25
CA SER A 151 5.79 -14.99 2.27
C SER A 151 4.96 -15.53 3.43
N LYS A 152 5.12 -14.97 4.64
CA LYS A 152 4.35 -15.37 5.83
C LYS A 152 2.87 -15.06 5.67
N ALA A 153 2.52 -13.88 5.13
CA ALA A 153 1.14 -13.51 4.84
C ALA A 153 0.49 -14.50 3.86
N ALA A 154 1.18 -14.85 2.76
CA ALA A 154 0.65 -15.80 1.78
C ALA A 154 0.47 -17.23 2.34
N LEU A 155 1.29 -17.65 3.32
CA LEU A 155 1.11 -18.92 4.03
C LEU A 155 -0.10 -18.85 4.98
N SER A 156 -0.21 -17.79 5.77
CA SER A 156 -1.33 -17.56 6.69
C SER A 156 -2.69 -17.53 5.96
N VAL A 157 -2.75 -16.90 4.78
CA VAL A 157 -3.93 -16.92 3.89
C VAL A 157 -4.30 -18.34 3.46
N ARG A 158 -3.31 -19.13 3.00
CA ARG A 158 -3.56 -20.52 2.58
C ARG A 158 -4.06 -21.38 3.73
N GLU A 159 -3.44 -21.25 4.91
CA GLU A 159 -3.89 -21.96 6.12
C GLU A 159 -5.34 -21.58 6.47
N TYR A 160 -5.66 -20.28 6.46
CA TYR A 160 -7.02 -19.80 6.75
C TYR A 160 -8.06 -20.44 5.82
N PHE A 161 -7.83 -20.41 4.52
CA PHE A 161 -8.77 -20.94 3.54
C PHE A 161 -8.84 -22.47 3.56
N ASN A 162 -7.71 -23.15 3.75
CA ASN A 162 -7.66 -24.59 3.95
C ASN A 162 -8.55 -25.01 5.16
N ASP A 163 -8.42 -24.31 6.28
CA ASP A 163 -9.20 -24.60 7.50
C ASP A 163 -10.70 -24.31 7.31
N LYS A 164 -11.05 -23.44 6.36
CA LYS A 164 -12.44 -23.10 5.99
C LYS A 164 -13.00 -23.98 4.87
N GLY A 165 -12.27 -25.03 4.45
CA GLY A 165 -12.70 -25.99 3.45
C GLY A 165 -12.64 -25.49 2.01
N PHE A 166 -11.84 -24.47 1.73
CA PHE A 166 -11.60 -24.00 0.37
C PHE A 166 -10.60 -24.88 -0.36
N THR A 167 -10.78 -25.02 -1.66
CA THR A 167 -9.83 -25.70 -2.55
C THR A 167 -8.99 -24.67 -3.31
N GLU A 168 -7.65 -24.75 -3.22
CA GLU A 168 -6.75 -23.96 -4.07
C GLU A 168 -6.76 -24.56 -5.48
N VAL A 169 -7.26 -23.83 -6.48
CA VAL A 169 -7.32 -24.31 -7.88
C VAL A 169 -6.56 -23.35 -8.78
N GLU A 170 -5.60 -23.86 -9.53
CA GLU A 170 -4.89 -23.06 -10.53
C GLU A 170 -5.76 -22.85 -11.77
N THR A 171 -5.86 -21.60 -12.22
CA THR A 171 -6.62 -21.23 -13.44
C THR A 171 -5.69 -20.89 -14.61
N PRO A 172 -6.07 -21.15 -15.87
CA PRO A 172 -5.22 -20.86 -17.03
C PRO A 172 -4.81 -19.39 -17.14
N THR A 173 -3.51 -19.15 -17.41
CA THR A 173 -2.97 -17.80 -17.69
C THR A 173 -3.07 -17.41 -19.17
N LEU A 174 -3.26 -18.38 -20.07
CA LEU A 174 -3.47 -18.11 -21.49
C LEU A 174 -4.95 -18.28 -21.80
N GLY A 175 -5.70 -17.19 -21.68
CA GLY A 175 -7.15 -17.15 -21.87
C GLY A 175 -7.56 -16.49 -23.19
N ARG A 176 -8.87 -16.35 -23.36
CA ARG A 176 -9.45 -15.51 -24.41
C ARG A 176 -9.55 -14.06 -23.88
N SER A 177 -9.32 -13.08 -24.75
CA SER A 177 -9.56 -11.67 -24.43
C SER A 177 -11.04 -11.43 -24.12
N THR A 178 -11.31 -10.64 -23.09
CA THR A 178 -12.64 -10.17 -22.71
C THR A 178 -12.70 -8.66 -22.93
N PRO A 179 -13.72 -8.12 -23.62
CA PRO A 179 -13.74 -6.72 -24.03
C PRO A 179 -14.02 -5.72 -22.90
N GLU A 180 -14.09 -6.18 -21.65
CA GLU A 180 -14.55 -5.41 -20.49
C GLU A 180 -13.39 -5.17 -19.51
N GLY A 181 -13.41 -4.04 -18.82
CA GLY A 181 -12.38 -3.66 -17.84
C GLY A 181 -11.17 -2.97 -18.47
N ALA A 182 -9.98 -3.37 -18.02
CA ALA A 182 -8.71 -2.81 -18.52
C ALA A 182 -8.34 -3.36 -19.90
N ARG A 183 -7.25 -2.87 -20.49
CA ARG A 183 -6.68 -3.46 -21.70
C ARG A 183 -5.90 -4.74 -21.36
N ASP A 184 -6.09 -5.78 -22.17
CA ASP A 184 -5.37 -7.05 -22.05
C ASP A 184 -3.95 -7.00 -22.62
N TYR A 185 -3.02 -7.70 -21.99
CA TYR A 185 -1.76 -8.11 -22.62
C TYR A 185 -2.00 -9.30 -23.56
N LEU A 186 -1.52 -9.20 -24.80
CA LEU A 186 -1.71 -10.24 -25.82
C LEU A 186 -0.47 -11.12 -26.00
N VAL A 187 -0.71 -12.42 -26.20
CA VAL A 187 0.33 -13.42 -26.49
C VAL A 187 0.04 -14.05 -27.86
N PRO A 188 0.86 -13.82 -28.90
CA PRO A 188 0.62 -14.35 -30.23
C PRO A 188 0.75 -15.88 -30.26
N SER A 189 -0.17 -16.56 -30.93
CA SER A 189 -0.13 -18.00 -31.08
C SER A 189 0.72 -18.44 -32.27
N ARG A 190 1.80 -19.18 -31.99
CA ARG A 190 2.62 -19.80 -33.06
C ARG A 190 1.84 -20.85 -33.87
N ASN A 191 0.96 -21.61 -33.22
CA ASN A 191 0.23 -22.72 -33.84
C ASN A 191 -1.00 -22.26 -34.65
N TYR A 192 -1.52 -21.07 -34.35
CA TYR A 192 -2.73 -20.52 -34.97
C TYR A 192 -2.43 -19.09 -35.47
N PRO A 193 -1.81 -18.95 -36.67
CA PRO A 193 -1.44 -17.66 -37.22
C PRO A 193 -2.63 -16.68 -37.29
N GLY A 194 -2.41 -15.44 -36.86
CA GLY A 194 -3.45 -14.41 -36.80
C GLY A 194 -4.33 -14.44 -35.54
N THR A 195 -4.08 -15.36 -34.61
CA THR A 195 -4.79 -15.44 -33.33
C THR A 195 -3.89 -15.18 -32.13
N PHE A 196 -4.49 -14.71 -31.04
CA PHE A 196 -3.81 -14.28 -29.83
C PHE A 196 -4.53 -14.85 -28.60
N TYR A 197 -3.75 -15.20 -27.58
CA TYR A 197 -4.25 -15.34 -26.21
C TYR A 197 -4.21 -13.98 -25.51
N ALA A 198 -4.97 -13.85 -24.44
CA ALA A 198 -4.86 -12.75 -23.50
C ALA A 198 -4.38 -13.26 -22.14
N LEU A 199 -3.52 -12.48 -21.49
CA LEU A 199 -3.20 -12.68 -20.08
C LEU A 199 -4.37 -12.16 -19.22
N PRO A 200 -4.79 -12.89 -18.18
CA PRO A 200 -5.99 -12.57 -17.42
C PRO A 200 -5.80 -11.33 -16.54
N GLN A 201 -6.77 -10.42 -16.61
CA GLN A 201 -6.90 -9.30 -15.66
C GLN A 201 -7.24 -9.78 -14.25
N SER A 202 -7.97 -10.90 -14.16
CA SER A 202 -8.27 -11.69 -12.97
C SER A 202 -8.82 -13.06 -13.40
N PRO A 203 -8.95 -14.05 -12.49
CA PRO A 203 -9.59 -15.34 -12.80
C PRO A 203 -11.13 -15.30 -12.83
N GLN A 204 -11.75 -14.11 -12.94
CA GLN A 204 -13.20 -13.89 -12.74
C GLN A 204 -14.11 -14.92 -13.45
N LEU A 205 -13.87 -15.17 -14.74
CA LEU A 205 -14.68 -16.14 -15.49
C LEU A 205 -14.43 -17.58 -15.03
N PHE A 206 -13.19 -17.92 -14.70
CA PHE A 206 -12.85 -19.28 -14.28
C PHE A 206 -13.40 -19.61 -12.90
N LYS A 207 -13.33 -18.69 -11.94
CA LYS A 207 -13.89 -18.93 -10.60
C LYS A 207 -15.41 -19.11 -10.64
N GLN A 208 -16.11 -18.38 -11.49
CA GLN A 208 -17.54 -18.60 -11.75
C GLN A 208 -17.82 -19.98 -12.36
N LEU A 209 -17.01 -20.42 -13.34
CA LEU A 209 -17.12 -21.77 -13.90
C LEU A 209 -16.86 -22.86 -12.85
N LEU A 210 -15.96 -22.62 -11.89
CA LEU A 210 -15.72 -23.54 -10.77
C LEU A 210 -16.92 -23.62 -9.83
N MET A 211 -17.63 -22.51 -9.60
CA MET A 211 -18.90 -22.54 -8.85
C MET A 211 -19.95 -23.38 -9.59
N VAL A 212 -20.09 -23.20 -10.91
CA VAL A 212 -20.97 -24.04 -11.76
C VAL A 212 -20.56 -25.52 -11.71
N ALA A 213 -19.26 -25.81 -11.64
CA ALA A 213 -18.73 -27.17 -11.56
C ALA A 213 -18.89 -27.82 -10.17
N GLY A 214 -19.43 -27.11 -9.18
CA GLY A 214 -19.72 -27.64 -7.85
C GLY A 214 -18.53 -27.66 -6.90
N PHE A 215 -17.50 -26.83 -7.13
CA PHE A 215 -16.38 -26.70 -6.18
C PHE A 215 -16.80 -26.09 -4.84
N ASP A 216 -17.91 -25.35 -4.81
CA ASP A 216 -18.54 -24.67 -3.66
C ASP A 216 -17.68 -23.57 -3.00
N ARG A 217 -16.38 -23.80 -2.78
CA ARG A 217 -15.41 -22.87 -2.17
C ARG A 217 -14.07 -22.94 -2.87
N TYR A 218 -13.73 -21.87 -3.57
CA TYR A 218 -12.50 -21.75 -4.34
C TYR A 218 -11.66 -20.58 -3.83
N PHE A 219 -10.34 -20.76 -3.80
CA PHE A 219 -9.42 -19.64 -3.69
C PHE A 219 -8.17 -19.85 -4.55
N GLN A 220 -7.44 -18.78 -4.83
CA GLN A 220 -6.15 -18.85 -5.51
C GLN A 220 -5.30 -17.62 -5.19
N VAL A 221 -4.03 -17.82 -4.83
CA VAL A 221 -3.04 -16.73 -4.82
C VAL A 221 -2.42 -16.61 -6.21
N VAL A 222 -2.92 -15.68 -7.01
CA VAL A 222 -2.78 -15.70 -8.47
C VAL A 222 -2.13 -14.44 -9.03
N LYS A 223 -1.43 -14.56 -10.16
CA LYS A 223 -0.90 -13.43 -10.92
C LYS A 223 -1.97 -12.85 -11.85
N CYS A 224 -2.06 -11.52 -11.86
CA CYS A 224 -3.00 -10.76 -12.67
C CYS A 224 -2.25 -9.73 -13.51
N PHE A 225 -2.79 -9.43 -14.69
CA PHE A 225 -2.13 -8.62 -15.70
C PHE A 225 -3.07 -7.54 -16.23
N ARG A 226 -2.68 -6.26 -16.14
CA ARG A 226 -3.49 -5.14 -16.67
C ARG A 226 -2.57 -4.17 -17.41
N ASP A 227 -2.88 -3.91 -18.68
CA ASP A 227 -2.15 -2.92 -19.49
C ASP A 227 -2.72 -1.51 -19.24
N GLU A 228 -2.46 -0.99 -18.05
CA GLU A 228 -2.86 0.34 -17.60
C GLU A 228 -1.66 1.29 -17.43
N VAL A 229 -1.96 2.59 -17.38
CA VAL A 229 -0.97 3.60 -16.98
C VAL A 229 -0.51 3.31 -15.55
N LEU A 230 0.80 3.15 -15.36
CA LEU A 230 1.39 2.87 -14.06
C LEU A 230 1.17 4.05 -13.09
N ARG A 231 0.92 3.70 -11.84
CA ARG A 231 0.86 4.61 -10.68
C ARG A 231 1.77 4.07 -9.59
N ALA A 232 2.02 4.86 -8.54
CA ALA A 232 2.88 4.45 -7.43
C ALA A 232 2.51 3.08 -6.82
N ASN A 233 1.22 2.73 -6.82
CA ASN A 233 0.69 1.45 -6.32
C ASN A 233 0.19 0.51 -7.43
N ARG A 234 0.43 0.79 -8.73
CA ARG A 234 -0.05 -0.05 -9.85
C ARG A 234 1.10 -0.56 -10.70
N GLN A 235 1.21 -1.88 -10.80
CA GLN A 235 2.18 -2.60 -11.63
C GLN A 235 1.43 -3.38 -12.73
N PRO A 236 2.04 -3.58 -13.91
CA PRO A 236 1.38 -4.27 -15.01
C PRO A 236 1.11 -5.75 -14.70
N GLU A 237 1.91 -6.31 -13.79
CA GLU A 237 1.74 -7.63 -13.20
C GLU A 237 1.67 -7.48 -11.68
N PHE A 238 0.61 -8.01 -11.07
CA PHE A 238 0.39 -7.98 -9.63
C PHE A 238 -0.19 -9.31 -9.14
N THR A 239 -0.45 -9.42 -7.84
CA THR A 239 -0.93 -10.67 -7.22
C THR A 239 -2.20 -10.40 -6.45
N GLN A 240 -3.21 -11.22 -6.69
CA GLN A 240 -4.48 -11.21 -5.95
C GLN A 240 -4.60 -12.45 -5.07
N ILE A 241 -5.38 -12.33 -4.02
CA ILE A 241 -5.98 -13.47 -3.32
C ILE A 241 -7.40 -13.52 -3.87
N ASP A 242 -7.60 -14.35 -4.89
CA ASP A 242 -8.89 -14.48 -5.56
C ASP A 242 -9.72 -15.55 -4.85
N ILE A 243 -10.97 -15.24 -4.51
CA ILE A 243 -11.85 -16.06 -3.68
C ILE A 243 -13.22 -16.11 -4.36
N GLU A 244 -13.89 -17.26 -4.29
CA GLU A 244 -15.28 -17.41 -4.74
C GLU A 244 -15.99 -18.50 -3.93
N THR A 245 -17.27 -18.29 -3.64
CA THR A 245 -18.10 -19.30 -2.96
C THR A 245 -19.50 -19.38 -3.55
N SER A 246 -20.13 -20.55 -3.44
CA SER A 246 -21.52 -20.79 -3.85
C SER A 246 -22.49 -20.62 -2.68
N PHE A 247 -23.73 -20.25 -2.99
CA PHE A 247 -24.87 -20.22 -2.03
C PHE A 247 -24.69 -19.32 -0.79
N VAL A 248 -24.01 -18.18 -0.93
CA VAL A 248 -23.78 -17.22 0.17
C VAL A 248 -24.36 -15.84 -0.12
N GLY A 249 -24.62 -15.08 0.94
CA GLY A 249 -24.90 -13.65 0.88
C GLY A 249 -23.64 -12.77 0.99
N GLU A 250 -23.82 -11.46 0.77
CA GLU A 250 -22.75 -10.45 0.89
C GLU A 250 -22.10 -10.44 2.28
N GLU A 251 -22.92 -10.48 3.35
CA GLU A 251 -22.42 -10.43 4.73
C GLU A 251 -21.50 -11.61 5.06
N GLU A 252 -21.83 -12.82 4.56
CA GLU A 252 -21.02 -14.02 4.79
C GLU A 252 -19.64 -13.93 4.11
N ILE A 253 -19.56 -13.32 2.92
CA ILE A 253 -18.28 -13.05 2.25
C ILE A 253 -17.47 -12.01 3.02
N GLN A 254 -18.11 -10.96 3.52
CA GLN A 254 -17.44 -9.93 4.30
C GLN A 254 -16.87 -10.53 5.60
N GLU A 255 -17.64 -11.32 6.33
CA GLU A 255 -17.18 -12.02 7.53
C GLU A 255 -16.02 -13.00 7.25
N LEU A 256 -16.08 -13.71 6.12
CA LEU A 256 -15.00 -14.58 5.68
C LEU A 256 -13.69 -13.80 5.46
N ASN A 257 -13.76 -12.65 4.78
CA ASN A 257 -12.60 -11.79 4.51
C ASN A 257 -12.08 -11.09 5.77
N GLU A 258 -12.97 -10.63 6.66
CA GLU A 258 -12.60 -10.10 7.97
C GLU A 258 -11.81 -11.12 8.79
N GLY A 259 -12.26 -12.37 8.81
CA GLY A 259 -11.55 -13.47 9.47
C GLY A 259 -10.16 -13.74 8.86
N MET A 260 -10.04 -13.66 7.53
CA MET A 260 -8.75 -13.78 6.84
C MET A 260 -7.79 -12.68 7.28
N ILE A 261 -8.22 -11.41 7.20
CA ILE A 261 -7.41 -10.25 7.60
C ILE A 261 -6.99 -10.35 9.06
N LYS A 262 -7.92 -10.70 9.95
CA LYS A 262 -7.64 -10.87 11.38
C LYS A 262 -6.55 -11.92 11.63
N LYS A 263 -6.62 -13.08 10.97
CA LYS A 263 -5.59 -14.12 11.09
C LYS A 263 -4.25 -13.65 10.54
N VAL A 264 -4.22 -13.04 9.35
CA VAL A 264 -2.97 -12.56 8.72
C VAL A 264 -2.28 -11.51 9.59
N PHE A 265 -3.03 -10.53 10.11
CA PHE A 265 -2.47 -9.51 11.01
C PHE A 265 -1.94 -10.11 12.31
N LYS A 266 -2.65 -11.10 12.88
CA LYS A 266 -2.21 -11.80 14.08
C LYS A 266 -0.94 -12.60 13.85
N ASP A 267 -0.89 -13.41 12.79
CA ASP A 267 0.25 -14.29 12.50
C ASP A 267 1.51 -13.54 12.09
N VAL A 268 1.35 -12.43 11.37
CA VAL A 268 2.47 -11.73 10.73
C VAL A 268 2.97 -10.54 11.54
N LEU A 269 2.04 -9.77 12.15
CA LEU A 269 2.35 -8.54 12.88
C LEU A 269 2.07 -8.65 14.39
N ASN A 270 1.43 -9.74 14.84
CA ASN A 270 0.92 -9.87 16.21
C ASN A 270 -0.01 -8.71 16.62
N VAL A 271 -0.84 -8.27 15.68
CA VAL A 271 -1.85 -7.23 15.90
C VAL A 271 -3.23 -7.87 15.91
N ASP A 272 -3.99 -7.64 16.97
CA ASP A 272 -5.39 -8.08 17.07
C ASP A 272 -6.31 -7.04 16.43
N ILE A 273 -6.88 -7.38 15.29
CA ILE A 273 -7.80 -6.52 14.54
C ILE A 273 -9.24 -6.71 15.04
N PRO A 274 -9.95 -5.63 15.43
CA PRO A 274 -11.34 -5.71 15.83
C PRO A 274 -12.24 -5.96 14.61
N THR A 275 -13.19 -6.87 14.77
CA THR A 275 -14.23 -7.22 13.79
C THR A 275 -15.58 -7.21 14.51
N PRO A 276 -16.71 -6.89 13.83
CA PRO A 276 -16.82 -6.61 12.40
C PRO A 276 -16.28 -5.24 12.00
N PHE A 277 -15.95 -5.05 10.71
CA PHE A 277 -15.53 -3.75 10.19
C PHE A 277 -16.74 -2.83 10.00
N PRO A 278 -16.60 -1.52 10.25
CA PRO A 278 -17.63 -0.54 9.88
C PRO A 278 -18.00 -0.65 8.40
N ARG A 279 -19.29 -0.52 8.08
CA ARG A 279 -19.79 -0.49 6.71
C ARG A 279 -20.27 0.91 6.37
N LEU A 280 -19.88 1.42 5.21
CA LEU A 280 -20.17 2.76 4.74
C LEU A 280 -20.74 2.68 3.32
N PRO A 281 -22.01 3.02 3.09
CA PRO A 281 -22.54 3.07 1.73
C PRO A 281 -21.73 4.00 0.83
N TYR A 282 -21.53 3.65 -0.43
CA TYR A 282 -20.75 4.41 -1.41
C TYR A 282 -21.19 5.88 -1.45
N ARG A 283 -22.50 6.12 -1.49
CA ARG A 283 -23.05 7.47 -1.48
C ARG A 283 -22.59 8.26 -0.25
N GLU A 284 -22.63 7.64 0.92
CA GLU A 284 -22.18 8.28 2.16
C GLU A 284 -20.67 8.52 2.16
N ALA A 285 -19.88 7.57 1.63
CA ALA A 285 -18.44 7.71 1.47
C ALA A 285 -18.07 8.90 0.55
N MET A 286 -18.74 9.00 -0.60
CA MET A 286 -18.58 10.12 -1.52
C MET A 286 -19.07 11.44 -0.91
N ASP A 287 -20.24 11.42 -0.26
CA ASP A 287 -20.85 12.61 0.30
C ASP A 287 -20.01 13.24 1.42
N ARG A 288 -19.45 12.41 2.31
CA ARG A 288 -18.70 12.85 3.50
C ARG A 288 -17.20 12.95 3.28
N PHE A 289 -16.62 12.22 2.32
CA PHE A 289 -15.16 12.14 2.17
C PHE A 289 -14.66 12.38 0.74
N GLY A 290 -15.56 12.41 -0.24
CA GLY A 290 -15.22 12.63 -1.65
C GLY A 290 -14.42 11.47 -2.25
N SER A 291 -14.52 10.27 -1.66
CA SER A 291 -13.81 9.08 -2.09
C SER A 291 -14.53 7.81 -1.65
N ASP A 292 -14.52 6.83 -2.54
CA ASP A 292 -14.90 5.42 -2.34
C ASP A 292 -13.90 4.61 -1.51
N LYS A 293 -12.77 5.20 -1.13
CA LYS A 293 -11.77 4.64 -0.23
C LYS A 293 -11.33 5.67 0.82
N PRO A 294 -12.23 6.07 1.71
CA PRO A 294 -11.95 7.16 2.62
C PRO A 294 -10.92 6.75 3.69
N ASP A 295 -10.01 7.66 4.01
CA ASP A 295 -9.17 7.55 5.20
C ASP A 295 -9.92 8.17 6.40
N LEU A 296 -10.48 7.32 7.26
CA LEU A 296 -11.26 7.76 8.42
C LEU A 296 -10.42 8.02 9.68
N ARG A 297 -9.09 7.95 9.59
CA ARG A 297 -8.22 8.15 10.77
C ARG A 297 -8.20 9.60 11.27
N PHE A 298 -8.76 10.54 10.50
CA PHE A 298 -8.88 11.95 10.82
C PHE A 298 -10.23 12.51 10.37
N GLY A 299 -10.62 13.69 10.86
CA GLY A 299 -11.91 14.33 10.57
C GLY A 299 -11.95 15.03 9.20
N MET A 300 -12.35 16.31 9.19
CA MET A 300 -12.46 17.15 7.99
C MET A 300 -13.42 16.56 6.94
N GLU A 301 -14.62 16.18 7.40
CA GLU A 301 -15.68 15.70 6.51
C GLU A 301 -16.19 16.82 5.60
N ILE A 302 -16.65 16.42 4.42
CA ILE A 302 -17.28 17.31 3.45
C ILE A 302 -18.70 17.60 3.93
N THR A 303 -19.03 18.89 3.99
CA THR A 303 -20.36 19.38 4.31
C THR A 303 -21.01 19.97 3.07
N ASP A 304 -22.24 19.55 2.75
CA ASP A 304 -23.04 20.19 1.72
C ASP A 304 -23.66 21.48 2.26
N ILE A 305 -23.35 22.61 1.61
CA ILE A 305 -23.87 23.93 1.97
C ILE A 305 -24.72 24.54 0.86
N SER A 306 -25.16 23.73 -0.11
CA SER A 306 -25.92 24.19 -1.27
C SER A 306 -27.20 24.93 -0.86
N ASP A 307 -27.88 24.45 0.18
CA ASP A 307 -29.10 25.08 0.70
C ASP A 307 -28.85 26.46 1.31
N GLN A 308 -27.69 26.67 1.94
CA GLN A 308 -27.31 27.94 2.58
C GLN A 308 -26.93 29.00 1.54
N VAL A 309 -26.51 28.60 0.35
CA VAL A 309 -26.00 29.53 -0.69
C VAL A 309 -26.86 29.61 -1.95
N LYS A 310 -27.99 28.88 -2.00
CA LYS A 310 -28.88 28.80 -3.17
C LYS A 310 -29.41 30.16 -3.63
N ASP A 311 -29.64 31.07 -2.69
CA ASP A 311 -30.18 32.41 -2.95
C ASP A 311 -29.09 33.47 -3.13
N SER A 312 -27.79 33.07 -3.10
CA SER A 312 -26.68 34.02 -3.21
C SER A 312 -26.56 34.63 -4.60
N GLU A 313 -26.10 35.89 -4.66
CA GLU A 313 -25.77 36.56 -5.94
C GLU A 313 -24.43 36.10 -6.52
N PHE A 314 -23.71 35.21 -5.82
CA PHE A 314 -22.42 34.73 -6.29
C PHE A 314 -22.59 33.71 -7.43
N ILE A 315 -22.42 34.19 -8.66
CA ILE A 315 -22.66 33.46 -9.92
C ILE A 315 -22.01 32.07 -9.95
N VAL A 316 -20.84 31.89 -9.33
CA VAL A 316 -20.14 30.59 -9.31
C VAL A 316 -20.95 29.53 -8.55
N PHE A 317 -21.48 29.88 -7.37
CA PHE A 317 -22.28 28.96 -6.55
C PHE A 317 -23.64 28.72 -7.20
N LYS A 318 -24.30 29.80 -7.61
CA LYS A 318 -25.60 29.73 -8.29
C LYS A 318 -25.55 28.88 -9.56
N SER A 319 -24.55 29.09 -10.43
CA SER A 319 -24.41 28.32 -11.67
C SER A 319 -24.10 26.84 -11.42
N ALA A 320 -23.44 26.47 -10.33
CA ALA A 320 -23.18 25.06 -10.02
C ALA A 320 -24.50 24.36 -9.67
N ILE A 321 -25.30 24.97 -8.78
CA ILE A 321 -26.60 24.45 -8.34
C ILE A 321 -27.60 24.39 -9.51
N GLU A 322 -27.69 25.44 -10.33
CA GLU A 322 -28.60 25.48 -11.50
C GLU A 322 -28.28 24.40 -12.54
N LYS A 323 -27.04 23.90 -12.59
CA LYS A 323 -26.60 22.81 -13.47
C LYS A 323 -26.77 21.42 -12.85
N GLY A 324 -27.32 21.33 -11.64
CA GLY A 324 -27.49 20.07 -10.92
C GLY A 324 -26.24 19.58 -10.18
N GLY A 325 -25.24 20.45 -9.99
CA GLY A 325 -24.10 20.18 -9.10
C GLY A 325 -24.36 20.63 -7.67
N SER A 326 -23.29 20.78 -6.88
CA SER A 326 -23.37 21.15 -5.47
C SER A 326 -22.31 22.18 -5.05
N VAL A 327 -22.55 22.84 -3.92
CA VAL A 327 -21.58 23.69 -3.23
C VAL A 327 -21.26 23.04 -1.90
N ARG A 328 -20.00 22.61 -1.74
CA ARG A 328 -19.58 21.88 -0.55
C ARG A 328 -18.30 22.43 0.05
N ALA A 329 -18.12 22.17 1.33
CA ALA A 329 -17.06 22.74 2.14
C ALA A 329 -16.34 21.70 3.00
N ILE A 330 -15.08 21.95 3.30
CA ILE A 330 -14.33 21.29 4.37
C ILE A 330 -13.81 22.34 5.36
N VAL A 331 -13.62 21.94 6.61
CA VAL A 331 -13.13 22.81 7.69
C VAL A 331 -11.73 22.38 8.12
N LEU A 332 -10.77 23.30 8.02
CA LEU A 332 -9.46 23.19 8.63
C LEU A 332 -9.49 23.84 10.00
N GLU A 333 -9.55 23.01 11.05
CA GLU A 333 -9.51 23.46 12.43
C GLU A 333 -8.21 24.22 12.73
N GLY A 334 -8.31 25.40 13.37
CA GLY A 334 -7.16 26.26 13.65
C GLY A 334 -6.52 26.91 12.40
N GLY A 335 -7.19 26.82 11.23
CA GLY A 335 -6.68 27.31 9.96
C GLY A 335 -6.88 28.79 9.66
N ALA A 336 -7.56 29.57 10.51
CA ALA A 336 -7.98 30.96 10.20
C ALA A 336 -6.82 31.92 9.88
N ASP A 337 -5.62 31.63 10.39
CA ASP A 337 -4.41 32.43 10.17
C ASP A 337 -3.55 31.95 8.99
N THR A 338 -4.06 31.02 8.19
CA THR A 338 -3.41 30.59 6.95
C THR A 338 -3.16 31.78 6.03
N GLY A 339 -1.88 32.02 5.72
CA GLY A 339 -1.48 33.12 4.86
C GLY A 339 -2.01 32.98 3.43
N ARG A 340 -2.02 34.10 2.69
CA ARG A 340 -2.50 34.14 1.29
C ARG A 340 -1.75 33.15 0.37
N LYS A 341 -0.42 33.07 0.50
CA LYS A 341 0.41 32.22 -0.37
C LYS A 341 0.08 30.71 -0.22
N PRO A 342 -0.08 30.16 1.00
CA PRO A 342 -0.65 28.82 1.16
C PRO A 342 -2.04 28.66 0.53
N ILE A 343 -2.98 29.58 0.76
CA ILE A 343 -4.33 29.50 0.17
C ILE A 343 -4.27 29.49 -1.36
N ASP A 344 -3.45 30.35 -1.97
CA ASP A 344 -3.26 30.39 -3.42
C ASP A 344 -2.74 29.03 -3.95
N ARG A 345 -1.84 28.35 -3.20
CA ARG A 345 -1.36 27.01 -3.55
C ARG A 345 -2.46 25.94 -3.46
N LEU A 346 -3.32 26.01 -2.44
CA LEU A 346 -4.47 25.11 -2.33
C LEU A 346 -5.44 25.34 -3.50
N GLY A 347 -5.62 26.59 -3.93
CA GLY A 347 -6.37 26.95 -5.12
C GLY A 347 -5.80 26.35 -6.41
N GLU A 348 -4.47 26.37 -6.58
CA GLU A 348 -3.82 25.69 -7.71
C GLU A 348 -3.88 24.15 -7.61
N PHE A 349 -3.85 23.62 -6.38
CA PHE A 349 -4.00 22.18 -6.15
C PHE A 349 -5.37 21.66 -6.60
N VAL A 350 -6.47 22.29 -6.17
CA VAL A 350 -7.82 21.81 -6.56
C VAL A 350 -8.09 21.95 -8.05
N LYS A 351 -7.45 22.89 -8.75
CA LYS A 351 -7.53 22.99 -10.22
C LYS A 351 -6.98 21.77 -10.95
N THR A 352 -6.06 21.03 -10.33
CA THR A 352 -5.59 19.75 -10.91
C THR A 352 -6.67 18.68 -10.94
N TYR A 353 -7.72 18.85 -10.12
CA TYR A 353 -8.96 18.06 -10.09
C TYR A 353 -10.13 18.77 -10.80
N GLN A 354 -9.81 19.68 -11.73
CA GLN A 354 -10.77 20.40 -12.59
C GLN A 354 -11.64 21.46 -11.89
N ALA A 355 -11.52 21.64 -10.56
CA ALA A 355 -12.22 22.73 -9.89
C ALA A 355 -11.83 24.10 -10.45
N LYS A 356 -12.82 24.97 -10.66
CA LYS A 356 -12.60 26.31 -11.23
C LYS A 356 -11.99 27.30 -10.23
N GLY A 357 -12.09 27.02 -8.93
CA GLY A 357 -11.53 27.86 -7.88
C GLY A 357 -11.78 27.30 -6.48
N LEU A 358 -11.23 27.99 -5.49
CA LEU A 358 -11.35 27.66 -4.08
C LEU A 358 -11.79 28.92 -3.33
N ALA A 359 -13.02 28.92 -2.82
CA ALA A 359 -13.51 29.98 -1.96
C ALA A 359 -13.14 29.69 -0.51
N THR A 360 -12.93 30.74 0.28
CA THR A 360 -12.45 30.62 1.67
C THR A 360 -13.23 31.54 2.60
N ILE A 361 -13.47 31.07 3.83
CA ILE A 361 -14.00 31.86 4.95
C ILE A 361 -13.12 31.57 6.16
N ALA A 362 -12.38 32.57 6.63
CA ALA A 362 -11.57 32.49 7.85
C ALA A 362 -12.31 33.17 9.00
N LEU A 363 -12.56 32.42 10.07
CA LEU A 363 -13.25 32.89 11.27
C LEU A 363 -12.21 33.36 12.28
N LYS A 364 -11.87 34.66 12.29
CA LYS A 364 -10.87 35.21 13.23
C LYS A 364 -11.56 35.82 14.44
N GLU A 365 -10.82 36.00 15.54
CA GLU A 365 -11.31 36.73 16.71
C GLU A 365 -11.68 38.19 16.39
N GLU A 366 -10.96 38.80 15.44
CA GLU A 366 -11.17 40.19 14.99
C GLU A 366 -12.31 40.35 13.97
N GLY A 367 -12.91 39.24 13.51
CA GLY A 367 -14.00 39.23 12.53
C GLY A 367 -13.80 38.22 11.39
N ILE A 368 -14.81 38.11 10.52
CA ILE A 368 -14.82 37.14 9.42
C ILE A 368 -14.07 37.71 8.21
N LYS A 369 -13.15 36.93 7.65
CA LYS A 369 -12.46 37.25 6.40
C LYS A 369 -12.78 36.20 5.33
N ALA A 370 -13.59 36.57 4.34
CA ALA A 370 -13.98 35.67 3.25
C ALA A 370 -13.48 36.17 1.89
N SER A 371 -13.02 35.27 1.01
CA SER A 371 -12.69 35.60 -0.38
C SER A 371 -13.92 35.98 -1.21
N ILE A 372 -15.10 35.59 -0.71
CA ILE A 372 -16.42 35.85 -1.30
C ILE A 372 -17.21 36.92 -0.54
N GLY A 373 -16.63 37.57 0.47
CA GLY A 373 -17.34 38.47 1.40
C GLY A 373 -17.95 39.75 0.79
N LYS A 374 -17.78 40.01 -0.51
CA LYS A 374 -18.50 41.08 -1.21
C LYS A 374 -19.89 40.67 -1.69
N PHE A 375 -20.19 39.37 -1.68
CA PHE A 375 -21.45 38.77 -2.14
C PHE A 375 -22.30 38.23 -1.00
N PHE A 376 -21.76 38.23 0.22
CA PHE A 376 -22.40 37.69 1.41
C PHE A 376 -22.26 38.68 2.55
N ASP A 377 -23.31 38.86 3.33
CA ASP A 377 -23.24 39.59 4.58
C ASP A 377 -22.69 38.73 5.73
N GLU A 378 -22.44 39.35 6.89
CA GLU A 378 -21.87 38.64 8.04
C GLU A 378 -22.79 37.55 8.59
N THR A 379 -24.11 37.74 8.51
CA THR A 379 -25.11 36.75 8.97
C THR A 379 -25.10 35.54 8.05
N GLU A 380 -25.04 35.74 6.74
CA GLU A 380 -24.95 34.66 5.75
C GLU A 380 -23.65 33.86 5.90
N LEU A 381 -22.51 34.54 6.11
CA LEU A 381 -21.24 33.88 6.36
C LEU A 381 -21.23 33.07 7.67
N LEU A 382 -21.89 33.57 8.71
CA LEU A 382 -22.08 32.83 9.97
C LEU A 382 -22.99 31.62 9.79
N ASN A 383 -24.06 31.72 8.99
CA ASN A 383 -24.93 30.58 8.68
C ASN A 383 -24.16 29.47 7.93
N ILE A 384 -23.27 29.84 7.00
CA ILE A 384 -22.38 28.88 6.32
C ILE A 384 -21.43 28.23 7.34
N ALA A 385 -20.84 29.03 8.23
CA ALA A 385 -19.94 28.52 9.27
C ALA A 385 -20.65 27.56 10.24
N GLU A 386 -21.87 27.89 10.67
CA GLU A 386 -22.69 27.03 11.53
C GLU A 386 -23.03 25.71 10.82
N ALA A 387 -23.42 25.76 9.55
CA ALA A 387 -23.69 24.56 8.76
C ALA A 387 -22.46 23.64 8.67
N CYS A 388 -21.26 24.22 8.55
CA CYS A 388 -20.00 23.48 8.54
C CYS A 388 -19.51 23.05 9.94
N GLY A 389 -20.18 23.46 11.02
CA GLY A 389 -19.72 23.23 12.39
C GLY A 389 -18.41 23.96 12.73
N ALA A 390 -18.03 24.98 11.96
CA ALA A 390 -16.79 25.72 12.12
C ALA A 390 -16.86 26.71 13.29
N LYS A 391 -15.74 26.94 13.96
CA LYS A 391 -15.62 27.83 15.13
C LYS A 391 -14.59 28.94 14.87
N THR A 392 -14.59 29.95 15.74
CA THR A 392 -13.52 30.96 15.74
C THR A 392 -12.16 30.28 15.86
N GLY A 393 -11.25 30.60 14.94
CA GLY A 393 -9.97 29.94 14.74
C GLY A 393 -9.90 29.10 13.46
N ASP A 394 -11.02 28.77 12.83
CA ASP A 394 -11.06 27.83 11.71
C ASP A 394 -11.06 28.49 10.32
N LEU A 395 -10.68 27.69 9.33
CA LEU A 395 -10.73 28.06 7.91
C LEU A 395 -11.66 27.10 7.15
N ILE A 396 -12.69 27.65 6.54
CA ILE A 396 -13.62 26.94 5.66
C ILE A 396 -13.11 27.07 4.23
N LEU A 397 -13.05 25.94 3.52
CA LEU A 397 -12.59 25.82 2.14
C LEU A 397 -13.73 25.26 1.30
N ILE A 398 -14.16 26.01 0.28
CA ILE A 398 -15.41 25.75 -0.45
C ILE A 398 -15.13 25.55 -1.94
N VAL A 399 -15.70 24.48 -2.51
CA VAL A 399 -15.69 24.18 -3.95
C VAL A 399 -17.14 24.10 -4.43
N ALA A 400 -17.39 24.60 -5.64
CA ALA A 400 -18.69 24.60 -6.30
C ALA A 400 -18.53 24.20 -7.76
N ASP A 401 -19.07 23.04 -8.12
CA ASP A 401 -19.08 22.51 -9.49
C ASP A 401 -20.07 21.32 -9.59
N ASP A 402 -19.98 20.50 -10.63
CA ASP A 402 -20.62 19.18 -10.61
C ASP A 402 -20.09 18.30 -9.46
N ASP A 403 -20.91 17.36 -8.98
CA ASP A 403 -20.61 16.55 -7.80
C ASP A 403 -19.30 15.77 -7.94
N LYS A 404 -18.99 15.26 -9.14
CA LYS A 404 -17.76 14.52 -9.39
C LYS A 404 -16.53 15.39 -9.16
N VAL A 405 -16.52 16.61 -9.71
CA VAL A 405 -15.42 17.57 -9.50
C VAL A 405 -15.34 18.01 -8.04
N VAL A 406 -16.48 18.28 -7.39
CA VAL A 406 -16.53 18.68 -5.97
C VAL A 406 -15.94 17.60 -5.08
N PHE A 407 -16.40 16.35 -5.21
CA PHE A 407 -15.94 15.21 -4.41
C PHE A 407 -14.45 14.94 -4.61
N GLN A 408 -13.98 14.85 -5.86
CA GLN A 408 -12.58 14.61 -6.15
C GLN A 408 -11.68 15.74 -5.60
N SER A 409 -12.09 16.99 -5.76
CA SER A 409 -11.31 18.14 -5.32
C SER A 409 -11.21 18.23 -3.81
N LEU A 410 -12.35 18.13 -3.11
CA LEU A 410 -12.39 18.25 -1.65
C LEU A 410 -11.81 17.01 -0.94
N GLY A 411 -12.07 15.81 -1.47
CA GLY A 411 -11.47 14.57 -0.95
C GLY A 411 -9.94 14.56 -1.06
N ALA A 412 -9.40 15.02 -2.19
CA ALA A 412 -7.96 15.17 -2.36
C ALA A 412 -7.37 16.29 -1.49
N LEU A 413 -8.07 17.43 -1.39
CA LEU A 413 -7.64 18.57 -0.59
C LEU A 413 -7.60 18.21 0.89
N ARG A 414 -8.59 17.45 1.37
CA ARG A 414 -8.64 16.89 2.72
C ARG A 414 -7.39 16.07 3.04
N LEU A 415 -6.98 15.16 2.15
CA LEU A 415 -5.78 14.34 2.33
C LEU A 415 -4.48 15.17 2.28
N GLU A 416 -4.42 16.19 1.42
CA GLU A 416 -3.27 17.08 1.33
C GLU A 416 -3.10 17.90 2.61
N LEU A 417 -4.19 18.47 3.14
CA LEU A 417 -4.17 19.22 4.41
C LEU A 417 -3.81 18.31 5.58
N ALA A 418 -4.35 17.10 5.64
CA ALA A 418 -4.02 16.14 6.69
C ALA A 418 -2.52 15.81 6.72
N LYS A 419 -1.88 15.71 5.55
CA LYS A 419 -0.42 15.53 5.45
C LYS A 419 0.35 16.78 5.88
N GLN A 420 -0.06 17.97 5.43
CA GLN A 420 0.61 19.22 5.75
C GLN A 420 0.57 19.56 7.25
N HIS A 421 -0.51 19.15 7.93
CA HIS A 421 -0.77 19.44 9.34
C HIS A 421 -0.53 18.24 10.27
N ASP A 422 0.05 17.13 9.77
CA ASP A 422 0.33 15.88 10.53
C ASP A 422 -0.91 15.35 11.29
N LEU A 423 -2.09 15.44 10.65
CA LEU A 423 -3.37 15.05 11.25
C LEU A 423 -3.63 13.54 11.20
N ILE A 424 -2.82 12.79 10.45
CA ILE A 424 -3.00 11.35 10.26
C ILE A 424 -2.25 10.61 11.37
N PRO A 425 -2.95 9.96 12.32
CA PRO A 425 -2.32 9.16 13.35
C PRO A 425 -1.42 8.07 12.75
N LYS A 426 -0.21 7.96 13.30
CA LYS A 426 0.74 6.89 12.98
C LYS A 426 0.34 5.61 13.71
N ASP A 427 0.65 4.46 13.12
CA ASP A 427 0.46 3.13 13.73
C ASP A 427 -1.00 2.76 14.07
N VAL A 428 -1.97 3.39 13.41
CA VAL A 428 -3.40 3.04 13.50
C VAL A 428 -3.85 2.36 12.21
N TYR A 429 -4.54 1.22 12.36
CA TYR A 429 -5.22 0.52 11.27
C TYR A 429 -6.72 0.77 11.36
N ASN A 430 -7.28 1.44 10.36
CA ASN A 430 -8.72 1.69 10.24
C ASN A 430 -9.26 0.97 9.01
N PHE A 431 -9.93 -0.15 9.26
CA PHE A 431 -10.65 -0.92 8.25
C PHE A 431 -12.07 -0.41 8.10
N LEU A 432 -12.61 -0.46 6.88
CA LEU A 432 -14.04 -0.36 6.61
C LEU A 432 -14.40 -1.14 5.35
N TRP A 433 -15.68 -1.42 5.20
CA TRP A 433 -16.29 -1.80 3.94
C TRP A 433 -16.96 -0.59 3.32
N VAL A 434 -16.74 -0.37 2.02
CA VAL A 434 -17.63 0.46 1.22
C VAL A 434 -18.58 -0.45 0.48
N THR A 435 -19.88 -0.18 0.56
CA THR A 435 -20.95 -1.05 0.03
C THR A 435 -21.92 -0.25 -0.84
N GLU A 436 -22.91 -0.89 -1.45
CA GLU A 436 -23.97 -0.19 -2.20
C GLU A 436 -23.45 0.72 -3.33
N PHE A 437 -22.39 0.27 -4.01
CA PHE A 437 -21.87 0.97 -5.19
C PHE A 437 -22.95 1.09 -6.29
N PRO A 438 -22.86 2.09 -7.18
CA PRO A 438 -23.67 2.11 -8.39
C PRO A 438 -23.43 0.85 -9.22
N LEU A 439 -24.46 0.29 -9.83
CA LEU A 439 -24.29 -0.83 -10.76
C LEU A 439 -23.69 -0.37 -12.09
N LEU A 440 -24.08 0.82 -12.53
CA LEU A 440 -23.76 1.38 -13.84
C LEU A 440 -23.23 2.81 -13.71
N ASP A 441 -22.23 3.13 -14.54
CA ASP A 441 -21.76 4.49 -14.77
C ASP A 441 -22.16 4.94 -16.17
N TYR A 442 -22.52 6.20 -16.34
CA TYR A 442 -22.76 6.76 -17.67
C TYR A 442 -21.43 7.19 -18.31
N SER A 443 -21.08 6.58 -19.43
CA SER A 443 -19.92 6.97 -20.22
C SER A 443 -20.33 8.04 -21.24
N GLU A 444 -19.84 9.27 -21.03
CA GLU A 444 -19.99 10.38 -22.00
C GLU A 444 -19.25 10.09 -23.32
N GLU A 445 -18.16 9.31 -23.27
CA GLU A 445 -17.39 8.94 -24.47
C GLU A 445 -18.14 7.93 -25.34
N GLU A 446 -18.80 6.96 -24.71
CA GLU A 446 -19.55 5.91 -25.41
C GLU A 446 -21.04 6.22 -25.55
N GLU A 447 -21.50 7.35 -25.00
CA GLU A 447 -22.90 7.79 -24.94
C GLU A 447 -23.85 6.69 -24.42
N ARG A 448 -23.40 5.90 -23.44
CA ARG A 448 -24.15 4.76 -22.88
C ARG A 448 -23.73 4.43 -21.45
N TYR A 449 -24.58 3.67 -20.76
CA TYR A 449 -24.21 3.05 -19.50
C TYR A 449 -23.18 1.93 -19.69
N VAL A 450 -22.19 1.91 -18.82
CA VAL A 450 -21.14 0.88 -18.67
C VAL A 450 -21.18 0.35 -17.23
N ALA A 451 -20.65 -0.85 -16.99
CA ALA A 451 -20.59 -1.39 -15.64
C ALA A 451 -19.61 -0.58 -14.78
N ALA A 452 -20.01 -0.23 -13.54
CA ALA A 452 -19.14 0.52 -12.62
C ALA A 452 -17.98 -0.34 -12.09
N HIS A 453 -18.18 -1.65 -11.93
CA HIS A 453 -17.14 -2.61 -11.53
C HIS A 453 -16.87 -3.64 -12.62
N HIS A 454 -17.64 -4.74 -12.64
CA HIS A 454 -17.58 -5.74 -13.69
C HIS A 454 -18.99 -6.14 -14.14
N PRO A 455 -19.17 -6.59 -15.38
CA PRO A 455 -20.54 -6.82 -15.93
C PRO A 455 -21.31 -7.99 -15.33
N PHE A 456 -20.68 -8.82 -14.49
CA PHE A 456 -21.34 -9.94 -13.81
C PHE A 456 -21.88 -9.60 -12.41
N THR A 457 -21.85 -8.31 -12.02
CA THR A 457 -22.28 -7.90 -10.68
C THR A 457 -23.80 -7.93 -10.57
N ALA A 458 -24.32 -8.52 -9.49
CA ALA A 458 -25.75 -8.55 -9.24
C ALA A 458 -26.25 -7.19 -8.72
N PRO A 459 -27.46 -6.74 -9.12
CA PRO A 459 -28.11 -5.60 -8.49
C PRO A 459 -28.52 -5.94 -7.04
N MET A 460 -28.70 -4.91 -6.23
CA MET A 460 -29.44 -5.02 -4.97
C MET A 460 -30.87 -5.48 -5.26
N ASP A 461 -31.40 -6.40 -4.44
CA ASP A 461 -32.71 -7.02 -4.71
C ASP A 461 -33.84 -6.00 -4.72
N GLN A 462 -33.70 -4.92 -3.94
CA GLN A 462 -34.70 -3.85 -3.85
C GLN A 462 -34.71 -2.94 -5.08
N ASP A 463 -33.64 -2.96 -5.88
CA ASP A 463 -33.45 -2.04 -7.00
C ASP A 463 -33.68 -2.73 -8.36
N ILE A 464 -34.06 -4.01 -8.38
CA ILE A 464 -34.27 -4.80 -9.62
C ILE A 464 -35.28 -4.12 -10.55
N ASP A 465 -36.39 -3.60 -10.00
CA ASP A 465 -37.42 -2.93 -10.80
C ASP A 465 -36.92 -1.60 -11.42
N LEU A 466 -35.85 -1.01 -10.88
CA LEU A 466 -35.24 0.21 -11.43
C LEU A 466 -34.40 -0.07 -12.67
N MET A 467 -34.01 -1.33 -12.94
CA MET A 467 -33.20 -1.68 -14.12
C MET A 467 -33.87 -1.30 -15.45
N GLU A 468 -35.20 -1.46 -15.54
CA GLU A 468 -35.95 -1.13 -16.76
C GLU A 468 -36.38 0.34 -16.82
N THR A 469 -36.40 1.05 -15.69
CA THR A 469 -37.03 2.37 -15.56
C THR A 469 -36.05 3.50 -15.31
N ASP A 470 -35.08 3.30 -14.42
CA ASP A 470 -34.08 4.29 -14.02
C ASP A 470 -32.74 3.60 -13.65
N PRO A 471 -32.02 3.05 -14.64
CA PRO A 471 -30.83 2.23 -14.43
C PRO A 471 -29.68 2.97 -13.71
N ALA A 472 -29.67 4.30 -13.72
CA ALA A 472 -28.69 5.13 -13.02
C ALA A 472 -28.80 5.05 -11.48
N LYS A 473 -29.97 4.65 -10.95
CA LYS A 473 -30.20 4.54 -9.51
C LYS A 473 -29.98 3.15 -8.94
N VAL A 474 -29.71 2.16 -9.80
CA VAL A 474 -29.56 0.79 -9.37
C VAL A 474 -28.24 0.63 -8.62
N ARG A 475 -28.32 0.15 -7.38
CA ARG A 475 -27.13 -0.22 -6.59
C ARG A 475 -26.73 -1.67 -6.86
N ALA A 476 -25.45 -1.94 -6.69
CA ALA A 476 -24.82 -3.24 -6.84
C ALA A 476 -24.62 -3.93 -5.49
N LYS A 477 -24.71 -5.26 -5.50
CA LYS A 477 -24.14 -6.14 -4.46
C LYS A 477 -22.63 -6.24 -4.66
N ALA A 478 -21.97 -5.09 -4.56
CA ALA A 478 -20.54 -4.91 -4.67
C ALA A 478 -20.05 -4.20 -3.40
N TYR A 479 -18.83 -4.55 -3.02
CA TYR A 479 -18.20 -4.06 -1.80
C TYR A 479 -16.69 -4.04 -1.97
N ASP A 480 -16.08 -3.03 -1.36
CA ASP A 480 -14.63 -2.85 -1.34
C ASP A 480 -14.17 -2.80 0.12
N MET A 481 -13.12 -3.57 0.45
CA MET A 481 -12.43 -3.45 1.73
C MET A 481 -11.39 -2.34 1.65
N VAL A 482 -11.47 -1.37 2.56
CA VAL A 482 -10.56 -0.23 2.62
C VAL A 482 -9.76 -0.27 3.92
N LEU A 483 -8.46 -0.05 3.82
CA LEU A 483 -7.57 0.16 4.96
C LEU A 483 -6.85 1.50 4.80
N ASN A 484 -7.08 2.42 5.74
CA ASN A 484 -6.31 3.67 5.82
C ASN A 484 -6.33 4.50 4.53
N GLY A 485 -7.44 4.47 3.78
CA GLY A 485 -7.59 5.17 2.51
C GLY A 485 -7.04 4.43 1.28
N GLU A 486 -6.61 3.18 1.44
CA GLU A 486 -6.23 2.30 0.34
C GLU A 486 -7.23 1.15 0.21
N GLU A 487 -7.66 0.90 -1.03
CA GLU A 487 -8.48 -0.24 -1.41
C GLU A 487 -7.62 -1.52 -1.36
N LEU A 488 -8.03 -2.49 -0.55
CA LEU A 488 -7.35 -3.79 -0.42
C LEU A 488 -7.94 -4.83 -1.39
N GLY A 489 -9.21 -4.69 -1.76
CA GLY A 489 -9.92 -5.48 -2.76
C GLY A 489 -11.30 -5.91 -2.30
#